data_AF-A0A816FBY2-F1
#
_entry.id   AF-A0A816FBY2-F1
#
_cell.length_a   1.000
_cell.length_b   1.000
_cell.length_c   1.000
_cell.angle_alpha   90.00
_cell.angle_beta   90.00
_cell.angle_gamma   90.00
#
_symmetry.space_group_name_H-M   'P 1'
#
loop_
_entity.id
_entity.type
_entity.pdbx_description
1 polymer ?
#
loop_
_entity_poly.entity_id
_entity_poly.type
_entity_poly.pdbx_seq_one_letter_code
_entity_poly.pdbx_strand_id
1 'polypeptide(L)'
;MAFLLLKGIPSLAGQNQAPQADPDDFVDRLNYRYTVILLNVFSAIVTNRQFSSKQIQCWVPALFTSGYEDYTNHICYITNTYYVNQTQKIPRTGPERQSLQLLYYQWIPFILCFL
;
A
#
# COMPACT_ATOMS: atom_id res chain seq x y z
N MET A 1 -34.22 8.61 -6.67
CA MET A 1 -35.44 9.37 -7.04
C MET A 1 -36.11 10.09 -5.86
N ALA A 2 -35.34 10.48 -4.80
CA ALA A 2 -35.89 11.17 -3.62
C ALA A 2 -35.18 12.48 -3.26
N PHE A 3 -34.21 12.93 -4.06
CA PHE A 3 -33.36 14.09 -3.76
C PHE A 3 -33.76 15.40 -4.47
N LEU A 4 -34.86 15.42 -5.24
CA LEU A 4 -35.20 16.57 -6.10
C LEU A 4 -36.24 17.55 -5.54
N LEU A 5 -36.77 17.36 -4.33
CA LEU A 5 -37.87 18.20 -3.79
C LEU A 5 -37.47 19.23 -2.71
N LEU A 6 -36.19 19.49 -2.47
CA LEU A 6 -35.75 20.47 -1.46
C LEU A 6 -35.07 21.75 -2.03
N LYS A 7 -35.22 22.04 -3.33
CA LYS A 7 -34.69 23.28 -3.94
C LYS A 7 -35.70 24.45 -3.98
N GLY A 8 -36.60 24.55 -2.99
CA GLY A 8 -37.81 25.38 -3.12
C GLY A 8 -38.20 26.27 -1.94
N ILE A 9 -37.27 26.79 -1.13
CA ILE A 9 -37.61 27.82 -0.11
C ILE A 9 -36.58 28.95 -0.13
N PRO A 10 -36.92 30.14 -0.65
CA PRO A 10 -36.11 31.34 -0.48
C PRO A 10 -36.62 32.14 0.73
N SER A 11 -35.81 32.27 1.79
CA SER A 11 -36.02 33.33 2.79
C SER A 11 -34.74 33.64 3.57
N LEU A 12 -34.08 34.71 3.15
CA LEU A 12 -33.62 35.85 3.94
C LEU A 12 -33.30 35.59 5.44
N ALA A 13 -32.03 35.40 5.73
CA ALA A 13 -31.40 35.91 6.95
C ALA A 13 -30.04 36.48 6.53
N GLY A 14 -29.85 37.79 6.71
CA GLY A 14 -28.60 38.45 6.38
C GLY A 14 -27.45 37.87 7.19
N GLN A 15 -26.56 37.12 6.53
CA GLN A 15 -25.22 36.91 7.04
C GLN A 15 -24.38 38.11 6.60
N ASN A 16 -24.03 38.97 7.56
CA ASN A 16 -22.88 39.84 7.42
C ASN A 16 -21.64 38.94 7.28
N GLN A 17 -21.31 38.54 6.05
CA GLN A 17 -20.05 37.90 5.77
C GLN A 17 -18.98 38.99 5.82
N ALA A 18 -18.24 39.03 6.91
CA ALA A 18 -16.87 39.56 6.88
C ALA A 18 -16.16 38.95 5.66
N PRO A 19 -15.25 39.67 4.98
CA PRO A 19 -14.49 39.10 3.87
C PRO A 19 -13.84 37.83 4.41
N GLN A 20 -14.29 36.67 3.93
CA GLN A 20 -13.59 35.42 4.19
C GLN A 20 -12.30 35.58 3.40
N ALA A 21 -11.24 36.06 4.06
CA ALA A 21 -9.89 35.83 3.56
C ALA A 21 -9.79 34.32 3.40
N ASP A 22 -9.78 33.83 2.16
CA ASP A 22 -9.72 32.41 1.83
C ASP A 22 -8.57 31.80 2.66
N PRO A 23 -8.86 31.00 3.70
CA PRO A 23 -7.82 30.49 4.58
C PRO A 23 -7.04 29.33 3.95
N ASP A 24 -7.40 28.92 2.74
CA ASP A 24 -6.72 27.89 1.98
C ASP A 24 -5.86 28.54 0.88
N ASP A 25 -4.58 28.71 1.18
CA ASP A 25 -3.61 29.16 0.19
C ASP A 25 -3.61 28.20 -1.01
N PHE A 26 -3.45 28.75 -2.22
CA PHE A 26 -3.35 27.97 -3.47
C PHE A 26 -2.32 26.84 -3.36
N VAL A 27 -1.26 27.07 -2.59
CA VAL A 27 -0.18 26.12 -2.33
C VAL A 27 -0.69 24.88 -1.60
N ASP A 28 -1.60 25.03 -0.64
CA ASP A 28 -2.17 23.90 0.11
C ASP A 28 -3.09 23.07 -0.79
N ARG A 29 -3.85 23.73 -1.67
CA ARG A 29 -4.70 23.06 -2.65
C ARG A 29 -3.91 22.23 -3.66
N LEU A 30 -2.73 22.73 -3.99
CA LEU A 30 -1.82 22.08 -4.91
C LEU A 30 -1.15 20.86 -4.26
N ASN A 31 -0.76 20.97 -2.99
CA ASN A 31 -0.09 19.92 -2.25
C ASN A 31 -0.97 18.68 -2.06
N TYR A 32 -2.20 18.83 -1.54
CA TYR A 32 -3.08 17.67 -1.29
C TYR A 32 -3.43 16.93 -2.59
N ARG A 33 -3.47 17.64 -3.72
CA ARG A 33 -3.76 17.03 -5.02
C ARG A 33 -2.56 16.32 -5.62
N TYR A 34 -1.36 16.91 -5.54
CA TYR A 34 -0.16 16.29 -6.11
C TYR A 34 0.35 15.11 -5.29
N THR A 35 0.32 15.19 -3.96
CA THR A 35 0.76 14.08 -3.09
C THR A 35 -0.07 12.82 -3.34
N VAL A 36 -1.40 12.94 -3.36
CA VAL A 36 -2.30 11.81 -3.64
C VAL A 36 -2.08 11.24 -5.04
N ILE A 37 -1.92 12.08 -6.07
CA ILE A 37 -1.65 11.61 -7.44
C ILE A 37 -0.32 10.86 -7.50
N LEU A 38 0.74 11.39 -6.88
CA LEU A 38 2.06 10.79 -6.87
C LEU A 38 2.07 9.44 -6.13
N LEU A 39 1.39 9.34 -4.98
CA LEU A 39 1.24 8.09 -4.23
C LEU A 39 0.49 7.03 -5.04
N ASN A 40 -0.58 7.40 -5.73
CA ASN A 40 -1.33 6.50 -6.60
C ASN A 40 -0.50 6.01 -7.79
N VAL A 41 0.29 6.87 -8.42
CA VAL A 41 1.19 6.48 -9.51
C VAL A 41 2.24 5.48 -9.02
N PHE A 42 2.88 5.74 -7.87
CA PHE A 42 3.83 4.79 -7.30
C PHE A 42 3.18 3.47 -6.90
N SER A 43 1.98 3.49 -6.32
CA SER A 43 1.22 2.28 -6.00
C SER A 43 0.94 1.44 -7.26
N ALA A 44 0.53 2.08 -8.36
CA ALA A 44 0.31 1.40 -9.64
C ALA A 44 1.62 0.78 -10.17
N ILE A 45 2.74 1.49 -10.15
CA ILE A 45 4.03 0.98 -10.62
C ILE A 45 4.48 -0.23 -9.79
N VAL A 46 4.44 -0.13 -8.47
CA VAL A 46 4.82 -1.23 -7.56
C VAL A 46 3.94 -2.45 -7.81
N THR A 47 2.62 -2.25 -7.90
CA THR A 47 1.66 -3.33 -8.15
C THR A 47 1.95 -4.05 -9.48
N ASN A 48 2.19 -3.30 -10.56
CA ASN A 48 2.56 -3.88 -11.85
C ASN A 48 3.86 -4.68 -11.76
N ARG A 49 4.85 -4.22 -10.98
CA ARG A 49 6.09 -4.97 -10.75
C ARG A 49 5.87 -6.25 -9.95
N GLN A 50 4.94 -6.25 -9.00
CA GLN A 50 4.60 -7.45 -8.21
C GLN A 50 3.79 -8.48 -9.01
N PHE A 51 3.05 -8.07 -10.04
CA PHE A 51 2.39 -8.96 -10.98
C PHE A 51 3.33 -9.54 -12.05
N SER A 52 4.52 -8.95 -12.23
CA SER A 52 5.52 -9.50 -13.13
C SER A 52 6.01 -10.85 -12.60
N SER A 53 6.18 -11.80 -13.51
CA SER A 53 6.61 -13.16 -13.17
C SER A 53 7.92 -13.13 -12.38
N LYS A 54 7.89 -13.76 -11.19
CA LYS A 54 8.97 -13.94 -10.20
C LYS A 54 9.22 -12.76 -9.24
N GLN A 55 8.31 -12.56 -8.28
CA GLN A 55 8.44 -11.53 -7.24
C GLN A 55 9.55 -11.81 -6.19
N ILE A 56 9.89 -13.09 -5.96
CA ILE A 56 11.03 -13.51 -5.13
C ILE A 56 11.69 -14.73 -5.78
N GLN A 57 13.01 -14.87 -5.61
CA GLN A 57 13.77 -16.04 -6.03
C GLN A 57 14.37 -16.70 -4.79
N CYS A 58 13.88 -17.89 -4.48
CA CYS A 58 14.32 -18.64 -3.31
C CYS A 58 15.36 -19.68 -3.72
N TRP A 59 16.34 -19.90 -2.86
CA TRP A 59 17.36 -20.90 -3.11
C TRP A 59 16.74 -22.29 -2.99
N VAL A 60 16.70 -23.02 -4.11
CA VAL A 60 16.12 -24.36 -4.21
C VAL A 60 17.18 -25.41 -4.54
N PRO A 61 17.00 -26.67 -4.13
CA PRO A 61 17.91 -27.76 -4.48
C PRO A 61 17.93 -28.03 -5.99
N ALA A 62 19.08 -28.47 -6.51
CA ALA A 62 19.29 -28.73 -7.95
C ALA A 62 18.44 -29.87 -8.55
N LEU A 63 17.72 -30.64 -7.71
CA LEU A 63 16.82 -31.70 -8.15
C LEU A 63 15.47 -31.16 -8.67
N PHE A 64 15.13 -29.91 -8.35
CA PHE A 64 13.82 -29.34 -8.68
C PHE A 64 13.74 -29.00 -10.17
N THR A 65 12.64 -29.42 -10.81
CA THR A 65 12.32 -28.96 -12.18
C THR A 65 11.81 -27.51 -12.15
N SER A 66 11.75 -26.85 -13.31
CA SER A 66 11.32 -25.44 -13.42
C SER A 66 9.93 -25.20 -12.80
N GLY A 67 8.99 -26.14 -12.94
CA GLY A 67 7.66 -26.02 -12.33
C GLY A 67 7.70 -26.03 -10.79
N TYR A 68 8.59 -26.82 -10.19
CA TYR A 68 8.79 -26.83 -8.74
C TYR A 68 9.50 -25.58 -8.25
N GLU A 69 10.41 -25.02 -9.04
CA GLU A 69 11.07 -23.74 -8.75
C GLU A 69 10.04 -22.62 -8.67
N ASP A 70 9.18 -22.47 -9.68
CA ASP A 70 8.14 -21.45 -9.71
C ASP A 70 7.13 -21.62 -8.56
N TYR A 71 6.69 -22.85 -8.28
CA TYR A 71 5.85 -23.15 -7.12
C TYR A 71 6.51 -22.75 -5.80
N THR A 72 7.78 -23.10 -5.61
CA THR A 72 8.52 -22.79 -4.39
C THR A 72 8.68 -21.28 -4.21
N ASN A 73 8.97 -20.55 -5.29
CA ASN A 73 9.03 -19.08 -5.28
C ASN A 73 7.69 -18.46 -4.85
N HIS A 74 6.56 -18.98 -5.34
CA HIS A 74 5.23 -18.51 -4.94
C HIS A 74 4.94 -18.76 -3.46
N ILE A 75 5.24 -19.96 -2.97
CA ILE A 75 5.04 -20.31 -1.55
C ILE A 75 5.93 -19.44 -0.64
N CYS A 76 7.17 -19.20 -1.05
CA CYS A 76 8.13 -18.37 -0.34
C CYS A 76 7.66 -16.91 -0.23
N TYR A 77 6.94 -16.40 -1.23
CA TYR A 77 6.37 -15.05 -1.21
C TYR A 77 5.12 -14.91 -0.33
N ILE A 78 4.21 -15.88 -0.41
CA ILE A 78 2.94 -15.84 0.34
C ILE A 78 3.19 -16.11 1.83
N THR A 79 4.18 -16.92 2.15
CA THR A 79 4.57 -17.21 3.53
C THR A 79 5.42 -16.07 4.12
N ASN A 80 5.20 -15.74 5.40
CA ASN A 80 6.03 -14.75 6.08
C ASN A 80 7.50 -15.16 6.09
N THR A 81 8.38 -14.26 5.64
CA THR A 81 9.84 -14.44 5.69
C THR A 81 10.40 -13.84 6.97
N TYR A 82 11.60 -14.26 7.38
CA TYR A 82 12.29 -13.72 8.55
C TYR A 82 13.76 -13.51 8.22
N TYR A 83 14.37 -12.50 8.84
CA TYR A 83 15.78 -12.20 8.64
C TYR A 83 16.64 -12.87 9.71
N VAL A 84 17.77 -13.46 9.28
CA VAL A 84 18.79 -14.04 10.16
C VAL A 84 20.15 -13.57 9.70
N ASN A 85 20.98 -13.12 10.64
CA ASN A 85 22.37 -12.77 10.35
C ASN A 85 23.18 -14.05 10.08
N GLN A 86 24.08 -14.02 9.08
CA GLN A 86 24.93 -15.16 8.70
C GLN A 86 25.79 -15.72 9.86
N THR A 87 26.13 -14.90 10.86
CA THR A 87 26.90 -15.33 12.04
C THR A 87 26.05 -16.04 13.09
N GLN A 88 24.72 -15.88 13.05
CA GLN A 88 23.79 -16.44 14.04
C GLN A 88 23.24 -17.79 13.56
N LYS A 89 22.92 -18.67 14.51
CA LYS A 89 22.27 -19.96 14.21
C LYS A 89 20.83 -19.71 13.76
N ILE A 90 20.38 -20.47 12.78
CA ILE A 90 18.98 -20.42 12.33
C ILE A 90 18.07 -20.82 13.51
N PRO A 91 17.12 -19.96 13.91
CA PRO A 91 16.25 -20.21 15.04
C PRO A 91 15.46 -21.50 14.81
N ARG A 92 15.45 -22.39 15.80
CA ARG A 92 14.75 -23.69 15.73
C ARG A 92 13.34 -23.62 16.31
N THR A 93 13.08 -22.62 17.15
CA THR A 93 11.80 -22.49 17.84
C THR A 93 10.85 -21.56 17.07
N GLY A 94 9.55 -21.90 17.07
CA GLY A 94 8.50 -21.07 16.47
C GLY A 94 8.42 -19.63 17.00
N PRO A 95 8.43 -19.38 18.32
CA PRO A 95 8.29 -18.01 18.85
C PRO A 95 9.45 -17.08 18.47
N GLU A 96 10.68 -17.60 18.43
CA GLU A 96 11.86 -16.84 18.01
C GLU A 96 11.83 -16.47 16.52
N ARG A 97 11.25 -17.33 15.67
CA ARG A 97 11.04 -17.01 14.26
C ARG A 97 9.99 -15.92 14.08
N GLN A 98 8.92 -15.95 14.86
CA GLN A 98 7.81 -14.99 14.75
C GLN A 98 8.23 -13.55 15.07
N SER A 99 9.12 -13.35 16.04
CA SER A 99 9.62 -12.01 16.39
C SER A 99 10.51 -11.38 15.30
N LEU A 100 11.05 -12.17 14.38
CA LEU A 100 11.93 -11.74 13.29
C LEU A 100 11.22 -11.67 11.93
N GLN A 101 9.89 -11.85 11.89
CA GLN A 101 9.13 -11.87 10.64
C GLN A 101 9.04 -10.50 9.98
N LEU A 102 9.08 -10.51 8.65
CA LEU A 102 8.98 -9.35 7.77
C LEU A 102 7.67 -9.46 6.99
N LEU A 103 6.62 -8.77 7.44
CA LEU A 103 5.30 -8.80 6.79
C LEU A 103 5.05 -7.62 5.84
N TYR A 104 5.86 -6.56 5.91
CA TYR A 104 5.54 -5.29 5.26
C TYR A 104 5.51 -5.36 3.73
N TYR A 105 6.34 -6.20 3.09
CA TYR A 105 6.46 -6.28 1.62
C TYR A 105 5.13 -6.57 0.91
N GLN A 106 4.29 -7.40 1.51
CA GLN A 106 3.01 -7.81 0.94
C GLN A 106 1.96 -6.68 1.00
N TRP A 107 2.10 -5.74 1.95
CA TRP A 107 1.09 -4.71 2.22
C TRP A 107 1.42 -3.33 1.62
N ILE A 108 2.66 -3.09 1.17
CA ILE A 108 3.09 -1.79 0.61
C ILE A 108 2.12 -1.23 -0.44
N PRO A 109 1.64 -1.98 -1.46
CA PRO A 109 0.75 -1.41 -2.47
C PRO A 109 -0.59 -0.94 -1.91
N PHE A 110 -1.12 -1.67 -0.92
CA PHE A 110 -2.37 -1.32 -0.26
C PHE A 110 -2.18 -0.07 0.61
N ILE A 111 -1.09 0.00 1.37
CA ILE A 111 -0.77 1.16 2.21
C ILE A 111 -0.61 2.41 1.33
N LEU A 112 0.11 2.33 0.21
CA LEU A 112 0.30 3.47 -0.71
C LEU A 112 -0.99 3.91 -1.43
N CYS A 113 -1.99 3.04 -1.54
CA CYS A 113 -3.26 3.35 -2.19
C CYS A 113 -4.26 4.03 -1.24
N PHE A 114 -4.26 3.63 0.03
CA PHE A 114 -5.20 4.11 1.05
C PHE A 114 -4.69 5.28 1.90
N LEU A 115 -3.45 5.72 1.69
CA LEU A 115 -2.80 6.83 2.39
C LEU A 115 -2.93 8.13 1.59
#